data_AF-A0A919FSF5-F1
#
_entry.id   AF-A0A919FSF5-F1
#
_cell.length_a   1.000
_cell.length_b   1.000
_cell.length_c   1.000
_cell.angle_alpha   90.00
_cell.angle_beta   90.00
_cell.angle_gamma   90.00
#
_symmetry.space_group_name_H-M   'P 1'
#
loop_
_entity.id
_entity.type
_entity.pdbx_description
1 polymer ?
#
loop_
_entity_poly.entity_id
_entity_poly.type
_entity_poly.pdbx_seq_one_letter_code
_entity_poly.pdbx_strand_id
1 'polypeptide(L)'
;MRATSDSGKTGPMTDERATPLSDARRDDRSDRPQAGTPTVHPQIVTPDGAAVPPEPEPEDAGGDREIDEAEAVVGQVEEPAKVMRIGGMIKRLLDEVRDAPLDEAARTRLAEIHERSIHELEDGLSPDLVDELHRITLPFTDDSTPSEAELRVAQAQLVGWLEGLFHGIQTALVAQQMAAQAQLSQMRRALPPGSVAFGPAGPSGPSMPGHQEDESGGERRTPGQYL
;
A
#
# COMPACT_ATOMS: atom_id res chain seq x y z
N MET A 1 -56.03 -12.92 32.94
CA MET A 1 -56.32 -13.96 33.95
C MET A 1 -56.24 -15.31 33.25
N ARG A 2 -55.20 -16.12 33.54
CA ARG A 2 -54.99 -17.55 33.19
C ARG A 2 -54.91 -17.94 31.69
N ALA A 3 -54.16 -18.94 31.25
CA ALA A 3 -53.19 -19.83 31.89
C ALA A 3 -52.32 -20.54 30.83
N THR A 4 -51.12 -20.91 31.24
CA THR A 4 -50.11 -21.78 30.61
C THR A 4 -50.37 -23.27 30.85
N SER A 5 -49.85 -24.14 29.97
CA SER A 5 -49.24 -25.50 30.20
C SER A 5 -49.08 -26.17 28.81
N ASP A 6 -47.93 -26.65 28.32
CA ASP A 6 -46.85 -27.54 28.81
C ASP A 6 -47.06 -29.06 28.55
N SER A 7 -45.91 -29.71 28.26
CA SER A 7 -45.58 -31.14 28.17
C SER A 7 -45.93 -31.86 26.85
N GLY A 8 -45.04 -32.57 26.15
CA GLY A 8 -43.75 -33.18 26.49
C GLY A 8 -43.82 -34.70 26.28
N LYS A 9 -42.99 -35.32 25.41
CA LYS A 9 -42.65 -36.75 25.52
C LYS A 9 -41.42 -37.17 24.68
N THR A 10 -40.65 -38.08 25.29
CA THR A 10 -39.31 -38.58 24.97
C THR A 10 -39.31 -40.10 24.67
N GLY A 11 -38.30 -40.56 23.90
CA GLY A 11 -37.68 -41.91 23.91
C GLY A 11 -38.35 -43.04 23.11
N PRO A 12 -37.66 -44.20 22.85
CA PRO A 12 -36.42 -44.69 23.49
C PRO A 12 -35.33 -45.30 22.54
N MET A 13 -34.30 -45.86 23.18
CA MET A 13 -33.02 -46.44 22.73
C MET A 13 -32.95 -47.93 23.14
N THR A 14 -32.29 -48.81 22.35
CA THR A 14 -31.65 -50.12 22.72
C THR A 14 -30.85 -50.62 21.50
N ASP A 15 -29.52 -50.81 21.51
CA ASP A 15 -28.61 -51.79 22.15
C ASP A 15 -28.47 -53.13 21.36
N GLU A 16 -27.27 -53.44 20.84
CA GLU A 16 -26.72 -54.81 20.84
C GLU A 16 -25.20 -54.87 20.49
N ARG A 17 -24.54 -55.88 21.06
CA ARG A 17 -23.10 -56.04 21.39
C ARG A 17 -22.32 -56.89 20.39
N ALA A 18 -20.98 -56.75 20.34
CA ALA A 18 -19.99 -57.86 20.48
C ALA A 18 -18.50 -57.41 20.37
N THR A 19 -17.66 -57.96 21.24
CA THR A 19 -16.16 -57.95 21.31
C THR A 19 -15.70 -59.43 21.47
N PRO A 20 -14.41 -59.87 21.58
CA PRO A 20 -13.08 -59.20 21.53
C PRO A 20 -11.89 -60.06 20.92
N LEU A 21 -10.63 -59.67 21.22
CA LEU A 21 -9.33 -60.43 21.24
C LEU A 21 -8.59 -60.63 19.88
N SER A 22 -7.26 -60.48 19.68
CA SER A 22 -6.08 -60.47 20.55
C SER A 22 -4.85 -59.79 19.92
N ASP A 23 -4.03 -59.25 20.82
CA ASP A 23 -2.59 -58.94 20.85
C ASP A 23 -1.63 -59.61 19.84
N ALA A 24 -0.75 -58.80 19.22
CA ALA A 24 0.67 -59.15 18.98
C ALA A 24 1.47 -57.93 18.50
N ARG A 25 2.33 -57.43 19.38
CA ARG A 25 3.38 -56.44 19.10
C ARG A 25 4.43 -56.99 18.15
N ARG A 26 4.84 -56.20 17.15
CA ARG A 26 6.21 -56.19 16.61
C ARG A 26 6.58 -54.76 16.20
N ASP A 27 7.60 -54.24 16.87
CA ASP A 27 8.46 -53.17 16.39
C ASP A 27 9.07 -53.59 15.04
N ASP A 28 8.96 -52.71 14.04
CA ASP A 28 10.05 -52.49 13.10
C ASP A 28 10.14 -51.01 12.77
N ARG A 29 11.33 -50.45 12.99
CA ARG A 29 11.61 -49.03 12.78
C ARG A 29 12.03 -48.82 11.32
N SER A 30 11.72 -47.61 10.85
CA SER A 30 12.50 -46.83 9.89
C SER A 30 12.61 -47.37 8.46
N ASP A 31 11.73 -46.91 7.56
CA ASP A 31 12.12 -45.93 6.55
C ASP A 31 10.87 -45.28 5.92
N ARG A 32 10.70 -43.96 6.06
CA ARG A 32 9.60 -43.23 5.40
C ARG A 32 10.11 -41.84 5.02
N PRO A 33 10.26 -41.52 3.73
CA PRO A 33 10.68 -40.18 3.31
C PRO A 33 9.59 -39.16 3.65
N GLN A 34 10.03 -38.04 4.20
CA GLN A 34 9.22 -36.90 4.62
C GLN A 34 8.38 -36.40 3.43
N ALA A 35 7.06 -36.44 3.58
CA ALA A 35 6.14 -35.77 2.66
C ALA A 35 6.33 -34.25 2.82
N GLY A 36 7.09 -33.65 1.91
CA GLY A 36 7.08 -32.21 1.72
C GLY A 36 5.67 -31.78 1.28
N THR A 37 5.15 -30.76 1.94
CA THR A 37 3.92 -30.07 1.54
C THR A 37 4.06 -29.65 0.06
N PRO A 38 3.18 -30.05 -0.86
CA PRO A 38 3.28 -29.59 -2.23
C PRO A 38 2.97 -28.09 -2.27
N THR A 39 3.99 -27.28 -2.56
CA THR A 39 3.81 -25.87 -2.90
C THR A 39 2.99 -25.83 -4.18
N VAL A 40 1.71 -25.45 -4.06
CA VAL A 40 0.82 -25.29 -5.21
C VAL A 40 1.16 -23.97 -5.88
N HIS A 41 1.88 -24.03 -7.00
CA HIS A 41 2.07 -22.86 -7.87
C HIS A 41 0.86 -22.74 -8.80
N PRO A 42 0.16 -21.59 -8.83
CA PRO A 42 -0.94 -21.39 -9.76
C PRO A 42 -0.42 -21.41 -11.20
N GLN A 43 -0.91 -22.36 -12.01
CA GLN A 43 -0.54 -22.49 -13.41
C GLN A 43 -1.59 -21.81 -14.30
N ILE A 44 -1.16 -20.85 -15.11
CA ILE A 44 -2.01 -20.21 -16.10
C ILE A 44 -2.18 -21.18 -17.27
N VAL A 45 -3.42 -21.57 -17.54
CA VAL A 45 -3.77 -22.48 -18.64
C VAL A 45 -4.32 -21.65 -19.79
N THR A 46 -3.76 -21.82 -20.99
CA THR A 46 -4.28 -21.19 -22.21
C THR A 46 -5.59 -21.86 -22.64
N PRO A 47 -6.41 -21.22 -23.50
CA PRO A 47 -7.69 -21.77 -23.96
C PRO A 47 -7.62 -23.18 -24.58
N ASP A 48 -6.44 -23.60 -25.04
CA ASP A 48 -6.19 -24.91 -25.66
C ASP A 48 -5.72 -25.99 -24.65
N GLY A 49 -5.71 -25.70 -23.35
CA GLY A 49 -5.40 -26.70 -22.30
C GLY A 49 -3.92 -27.05 -22.14
N ALA A 50 -3.02 -26.29 -22.76
CA ALA A 50 -1.58 -26.46 -22.61
C ALA A 50 -1.05 -25.72 -21.38
N ALA A 51 -0.29 -26.43 -20.54
CA ALA A 51 0.48 -25.86 -19.46
C ALA A 51 1.68 -25.07 -20.01
N VAL A 52 1.73 -23.77 -19.76
CA VAL A 52 2.91 -22.95 -20.07
C VAL A 52 4.01 -23.33 -19.07
N PRO A 53 5.22 -23.73 -19.51
CA PRO A 53 6.35 -23.94 -18.61
C PRO A 53 6.69 -22.62 -17.89
N PRO A 54 7.08 -22.64 -16.60
CA PRO A 54 7.49 -21.42 -15.93
C PRO A 54 8.63 -20.78 -16.72
N GLU A 55 8.43 -19.55 -17.19
CA GLU A 55 9.52 -18.77 -17.77
C GLU A 55 10.63 -18.66 -16.72
N PRO A 56 11.92 -18.73 -17.13
CA PRO A 56 13.00 -18.53 -16.19
C PRO A 56 12.80 -17.18 -15.51
N GLU A 57 12.77 -17.18 -14.16
CA GLU A 57 12.72 -15.93 -13.42
C GLU A 57 13.86 -15.03 -13.91
N PRO A 58 13.59 -13.75 -14.21
CA PRO A 58 14.62 -12.85 -14.67
C PRO A 58 15.68 -12.76 -13.57
N GLU A 59 16.92 -13.13 -13.91
CA GLU A 59 18.08 -12.92 -13.04
C GLU A 59 18.17 -11.43 -12.67
N ASP A 60 17.86 -11.11 -11.41
CA ASP A 60 18.26 -9.95 -10.60
C ASP A 60 18.47 -8.58 -11.30
N ALA A 61 17.63 -8.28 -12.28
CA ALA A 61 17.57 -6.98 -12.98
C ALA A 61 16.20 -6.31 -12.87
N GLY A 62 15.31 -6.86 -12.03
CA GLY A 62 13.96 -6.35 -11.80
C GLY A 62 13.91 -5.16 -10.84
N GLY A 63 14.74 -5.18 -9.78
CA GLY A 63 14.70 -4.14 -8.74
C GLY A 63 15.03 -2.74 -9.24
N ASP A 64 16.05 -2.61 -10.09
CA ASP A 64 16.43 -1.29 -10.63
C ASP A 64 15.41 -0.74 -11.62
N ARG A 65 14.74 -1.60 -12.41
CA ARG A 65 13.67 -1.18 -13.32
C ARG A 65 12.40 -0.77 -12.57
N GLU A 66 12.05 -1.50 -11.52
CA GLU A 66 10.85 -1.22 -10.70
C GLU A 66 11.01 0.08 -9.89
N ILE A 67 12.24 0.42 -9.49
CA ILE A 67 12.56 1.71 -8.87
C ILE A 67 12.43 2.86 -9.88
N ASP A 68 12.98 2.69 -11.10
CA ASP A 68 12.95 3.71 -12.16
C ASP A 68 11.52 4.02 -12.63
N GLU A 69 10.69 2.99 -12.82
CA GLU A 69 9.27 3.14 -13.17
C GLU A 69 8.50 3.90 -12.09
N ALA A 70 8.75 3.56 -10.83
CA ALA A 70 8.05 4.23 -9.75
C ALA A 70 8.53 5.68 -9.59
N GLU A 71 9.80 5.99 -9.82
CA GLU A 71 10.34 7.36 -9.75
C GLU A 71 9.72 8.21 -10.86
N ALA A 72 9.56 7.63 -12.06
CA ALA A 72 8.82 8.24 -13.16
C ALA A 72 7.37 8.53 -12.76
N VAL A 73 6.66 7.62 -12.09
CA VAL A 73 5.27 7.83 -11.62
C VAL A 73 5.16 8.98 -10.62
N VAL A 74 6.12 9.12 -9.70
CA VAL A 74 6.14 10.21 -8.72
C VAL A 74 6.41 11.56 -9.39
N GLY A 75 7.23 11.57 -10.44
CA GLY A 75 7.54 12.77 -11.23
C GLY A 75 6.39 13.29 -12.08
N GLN A 76 5.28 12.55 -12.22
CA GLN A 76 4.15 12.97 -13.06
C GLN A 76 3.34 14.13 -12.45
N VAL A 77 3.46 14.37 -11.14
CA VAL A 77 2.74 15.44 -10.42
C VAL A 77 3.72 16.47 -9.89
N GLU A 78 3.78 17.62 -10.55
CA GLU A 78 4.72 18.70 -10.22
C GLU A 78 4.32 19.45 -8.95
N GLU A 79 3.00 19.66 -8.74
CA GLU A 79 2.47 20.33 -7.56
C GLU A 79 1.43 19.49 -6.79
N PRO A 80 1.84 18.45 -6.05
CA PRO A 80 0.90 17.53 -5.38
C PRO A 80 -0.09 18.24 -4.46
N ALA A 81 0.38 19.26 -3.71
CA ALA A 81 -0.46 20.01 -2.79
C ALA A 81 -1.53 20.87 -3.50
N LYS A 82 -1.23 21.39 -4.70
CA LYS A 82 -2.20 22.14 -5.51
C LYS A 82 -3.26 21.19 -6.04
N VAL A 83 -2.84 20.10 -6.69
CA VAL A 83 -3.74 19.08 -7.26
C VAL A 83 -4.67 18.49 -6.20
N MET A 84 -4.15 18.15 -5.00
CA MET A 84 -4.99 17.65 -3.90
C MET A 84 -6.04 18.68 -3.44
N ARG A 85 -5.68 19.96 -3.38
CA ARG A 85 -6.58 21.04 -2.95
C ARG A 85 -7.71 21.22 -3.96
N ILE A 86 -7.40 21.23 -5.25
CA ILE A 86 -8.39 21.35 -6.33
C ILE A 86 -9.27 20.10 -6.38
N GLY A 87 -8.70 18.90 -6.30
CA GLY A 87 -9.48 17.65 -6.23
C GLY A 87 -10.45 17.62 -5.05
N GLY A 88 -10.02 18.04 -3.86
CA GLY A 88 -10.90 18.17 -2.69
C GLY A 88 -11.98 19.25 -2.82
N MET A 89 -11.73 20.32 -3.58
CA MET A 89 -12.74 21.30 -3.93
C MET A 89 -13.79 20.70 -4.87
N ILE A 90 -13.36 20.04 -5.96
CA ILE A 90 -14.27 19.41 -6.94
C ILE A 90 -15.13 18.35 -6.24
N LYS A 91 -14.55 17.53 -5.36
CA LYS A 91 -15.29 16.51 -4.60
C LYS A 91 -16.40 17.12 -3.76
N ARG A 92 -16.13 18.21 -3.02
CA ARG A 92 -17.14 18.91 -2.23
C ARG A 92 -18.25 19.51 -3.10
N LEU A 93 -17.91 20.04 -4.27
CA LEU A 93 -18.91 20.55 -5.21
C LEU A 93 -19.79 19.43 -5.76
N LEU A 94 -19.20 18.28 -6.10
CA LEU A 94 -19.93 17.09 -6.55
C LEU A 94 -20.93 16.60 -5.50
N ASP A 95 -20.53 16.59 -4.23
CA ASP A 95 -21.40 16.22 -3.13
C ASP A 95 -22.58 17.21 -3.01
N GLU A 96 -22.35 18.52 -3.16
CA GLU A 96 -23.42 19.53 -3.16
C GLU A 96 -24.45 19.31 -4.29
N VAL A 97 -24.01 18.98 -5.52
CA VAL A 97 -24.93 18.68 -6.66
C VAL A 97 -25.73 17.39 -6.43
N ARG A 98 -25.26 16.49 -5.56
CA ARG A 98 -25.97 15.27 -5.19
C ARG A 98 -27.01 15.53 -4.10
N ASP A 99 -26.71 16.44 -3.18
CA ASP A 99 -27.51 16.67 -1.98
C ASP A 99 -28.67 17.64 -2.20
N ALA A 100 -28.53 18.62 -3.11
CA ALA A 100 -29.56 19.62 -3.37
C ALA A 100 -29.73 19.94 -4.88
N PRO A 101 -30.96 20.23 -5.33
CA PRO A 101 -31.19 20.69 -6.69
C PRO A 101 -30.64 22.11 -6.90
N LEU A 102 -30.02 22.32 -8.06
CA LEU A 102 -29.43 23.56 -8.52
C LEU A 102 -30.37 24.30 -9.47
N ASP A 103 -30.35 25.62 -9.38
CA ASP A 103 -30.96 26.48 -10.39
C ASP A 103 -30.03 26.70 -11.59
N GLU A 104 -30.54 27.35 -12.63
CA GLU A 104 -29.80 27.65 -13.85
C GLU A 104 -28.49 28.41 -13.57
N ALA A 105 -28.54 29.44 -12.72
CA ALA A 105 -27.40 30.30 -12.43
C ALA A 105 -26.30 29.53 -11.69
N ALA A 106 -26.68 28.66 -10.75
CA ALA A 106 -25.74 27.78 -10.06
C ALA A 106 -25.09 26.78 -11.04
N ARG A 107 -25.86 26.22 -11.99
CA ARG A 107 -25.32 25.31 -13.01
C ARG A 107 -24.32 26.00 -13.94
N THR A 108 -24.64 27.21 -14.43
CA THR A 108 -23.69 28.00 -15.23
C THR A 108 -22.41 28.28 -14.46
N ARG A 109 -22.52 28.72 -13.20
CA ARG A 109 -21.35 28.98 -12.36
C ARG A 109 -20.53 27.71 -12.12
N LEU A 110 -21.18 26.57 -11.95
CA LEU A 110 -20.48 25.31 -11.72
C LEU A 110 -19.73 24.81 -12.96
N ALA A 111 -20.28 25.02 -14.15
CA ALA A 111 -19.60 24.77 -15.40
C ALA A 111 -18.33 25.63 -15.52
N GLU A 112 -18.40 26.93 -15.22
CA GLU A 112 -17.21 27.80 -15.21
C GLU A 112 -16.15 27.34 -14.19
N ILE A 113 -16.59 26.91 -13.00
CA ILE A 113 -15.67 26.38 -11.98
C ILE A 113 -15.02 25.09 -12.46
N HIS A 114 -15.75 24.22 -13.14
CA HIS A 114 -15.21 22.98 -13.71
C HIS A 114 -14.09 23.28 -14.70
N GLU A 115 -14.34 24.14 -15.68
CA GLU A 115 -13.33 24.54 -16.68
C GLU A 115 -12.11 25.17 -16.02
N ARG A 116 -12.29 26.12 -15.10
CA ARG A 116 -11.16 26.73 -14.37
C ARG A 116 -10.39 25.70 -13.53
N SER A 117 -11.08 24.72 -12.95
CA SER A 117 -10.42 23.68 -12.16
C SER A 117 -9.55 22.78 -13.03
N ILE A 118 -9.95 22.50 -14.27
CA ILE A 118 -9.12 21.76 -15.23
C ILE A 118 -7.83 22.53 -15.51
N HIS A 119 -7.92 23.82 -15.85
CA HIS A 119 -6.73 24.65 -16.09
C HIS A 119 -5.81 24.72 -14.85
N GLU A 120 -6.37 24.85 -13.65
CA GLU A 120 -5.56 24.86 -12.41
C GLU A 120 -4.92 23.50 -12.10
N LEU A 121 -5.53 22.39 -12.56
CA LEU A 121 -4.92 21.06 -12.47
C LEU A 121 -3.77 20.93 -13.45
N GLU A 122 -3.90 21.42 -14.69
CA GLU A 122 -2.86 21.35 -15.72
C GLU A 122 -1.55 21.98 -15.25
N ASP A 123 -1.61 23.13 -14.57
CA ASP A 123 -0.45 23.79 -13.97
C ASP A 123 0.32 22.92 -12.95
N GLY A 124 -0.33 21.92 -12.35
CA GLY A 124 0.26 21.07 -11.33
C GLY A 124 0.60 19.66 -11.81
N LEU A 125 0.41 19.37 -13.10
CA LEU A 125 0.60 18.06 -13.72
C LEU A 125 1.71 18.13 -14.77
N SER A 126 2.42 17.01 -14.94
CA SER A 126 3.36 16.85 -16.05
C SER A 126 2.65 16.89 -17.42
N PRO A 127 3.37 17.20 -18.51
CA PRO A 127 2.78 17.25 -19.86
C PRO A 127 2.04 15.97 -20.27
N ASP A 128 2.58 14.80 -19.92
CA ASP A 128 1.95 13.51 -20.24
C ASP A 128 0.59 13.34 -19.55
N LEU A 129 0.47 13.79 -18.30
CA LEU A 129 -0.80 13.75 -17.57
C LEU A 129 -1.79 14.84 -18.06
N VAL A 130 -1.29 15.98 -18.52
CA VAL A 130 -2.13 16.99 -19.19
C VAL A 130 -2.73 16.41 -20.47
N ASP A 131 -1.92 15.77 -21.31
CA ASP A 131 -2.38 15.11 -22.54
C ASP A 131 -3.38 13.97 -22.23
N GLU A 132 -3.17 13.23 -21.14
CA GLU A 132 -4.14 12.27 -20.64
C GLU A 132 -5.44 12.91 -20.22
N LEU A 133 -5.37 13.98 -19.41
CA LEU A 133 -6.53 14.70 -18.92
C LEU A 133 -7.39 15.21 -20.09
N HIS A 134 -6.78 15.86 -21.09
CA HIS A 134 -7.48 16.36 -22.28
C HIS A 134 -8.10 15.26 -23.14
N ARG A 135 -7.52 14.06 -23.13
CA ARG A 135 -8.07 12.92 -23.87
C ARG A 135 -9.33 12.35 -23.22
N ILE A 136 -9.42 12.44 -21.89
CA ILE A 136 -10.55 11.88 -21.14
C ILE A 136 -11.63 12.91 -20.82
N THR A 137 -11.28 14.18 -20.65
CA THR A 137 -12.25 15.25 -20.37
C THR A 137 -12.86 15.76 -21.67
N LEU A 138 -14.17 15.99 -21.66
CA LEU A 138 -14.88 16.61 -22.77
C LEU A 138 -15.44 17.96 -22.28
N PRO A 139 -15.06 19.10 -22.90
CA PRO A 139 -15.59 20.41 -22.53
C PRO A 139 -17.10 20.49 -22.72
N PHE A 140 -17.77 21.31 -21.91
CA PHE A 140 -19.18 21.62 -22.13
C PHE A 140 -19.37 22.47 -23.40
N THR A 141 -20.50 22.29 -24.08
CA THR A 141 -20.85 23.10 -25.26
C THR A 141 -21.34 24.49 -24.84
N ASP A 142 -20.88 25.55 -25.51
CA ASP A 142 -21.31 26.94 -25.23
C ASP A 142 -22.78 27.23 -25.56
N ASP A 143 -23.44 26.35 -26.30
CA ASP A 143 -24.80 26.56 -26.83
C ASP A 143 -25.90 26.45 -25.76
N SER A 144 -25.61 25.87 -24.59
CA SER A 144 -26.59 25.75 -23.49
C SER A 144 -25.94 25.45 -22.14
N THR A 145 -26.61 25.85 -21.05
CA THR A 145 -26.17 25.50 -19.69
C THR A 145 -26.27 23.99 -19.46
N PRO A 146 -25.19 23.33 -19.01
CA PRO A 146 -25.19 21.89 -18.74
C PRO A 146 -26.24 21.50 -17.71
N SER A 147 -26.87 20.35 -17.91
CA SER A 147 -27.76 19.70 -16.93
C SER A 147 -27.01 19.34 -15.65
N GLU A 148 -27.73 19.21 -14.53
CA GLU A 148 -27.12 18.70 -13.29
C GLU A 148 -26.51 17.31 -13.48
N ALA A 149 -27.12 16.47 -14.32
CA ALA A 149 -26.61 15.14 -14.61
C ALA A 149 -25.25 15.21 -15.32
N GLU A 150 -25.11 16.11 -16.31
CA GLU A 150 -23.83 16.35 -16.99
C GLU A 150 -22.78 16.88 -16.02
N LEU A 151 -23.13 17.84 -15.15
CA LEU A 151 -22.22 18.37 -14.12
C LEU A 151 -21.75 17.27 -13.15
N ARG A 152 -22.66 16.40 -12.67
CA ARG A 152 -22.29 15.27 -11.79
C ARG A 152 -21.35 14.30 -12.49
N VAL A 153 -21.60 13.96 -13.76
CA VAL A 153 -20.75 13.04 -14.52
C VAL A 153 -19.35 13.63 -14.72
N ALA A 154 -19.26 14.87 -15.18
CA ALA A 154 -17.98 15.55 -15.43
C ALA A 154 -17.15 15.68 -14.15
N GLN A 155 -17.77 16.07 -13.04
CA GLN A 155 -17.06 16.17 -11.75
C GLN A 155 -16.67 14.80 -11.19
N ALA A 156 -17.56 13.80 -11.26
CA ALA A 156 -17.24 12.45 -10.80
C ALA A 156 -16.09 11.82 -11.60
N GLN A 157 -16.01 12.10 -12.90
CA GLN A 157 -14.89 11.69 -13.74
C GLN A 157 -13.57 12.27 -13.22
N LEU A 158 -13.51 13.59 -12.99
CA LEU A 158 -12.30 14.24 -12.46
C LEU A 158 -11.92 13.69 -11.08
N VAL A 159 -12.89 13.55 -10.17
CA VAL A 159 -12.63 13.02 -8.82
C VAL A 159 -12.10 11.59 -8.90
N GLY A 160 -12.73 10.72 -9.69
CA GLY A 160 -12.30 9.34 -9.83
C GLY A 160 -10.92 9.19 -10.46
N TRP A 161 -10.63 9.99 -11.49
CA TRP A 161 -9.31 10.01 -12.12
C TRP A 161 -8.23 10.51 -11.15
N LEU A 162 -8.48 11.60 -10.43
CA LEU A 162 -7.55 12.11 -9.41
C LEU A 162 -7.32 11.12 -8.27
N GLU A 163 -8.36 10.47 -7.77
CA GLU A 163 -8.24 9.43 -6.75
C GLU A 163 -7.40 8.24 -7.26
N GLY A 164 -7.58 7.84 -8.52
CA GLY A 164 -6.76 6.82 -9.19
C GLY A 164 -5.30 7.23 -9.32
N LEU A 165 -5.03 8.46 -9.76
CA LEU A 165 -3.68 9.02 -9.88
C LEU A 165 -2.94 9.00 -8.53
N PHE A 166 -3.56 9.53 -7.47
CA PHE A 166 -2.93 9.55 -6.15
C PHE A 166 -2.74 8.14 -5.57
N HIS A 167 -3.67 7.22 -5.82
CA HIS A 167 -3.51 5.84 -5.40
C HIS A 167 -2.37 5.13 -6.15
N GLY A 168 -2.22 5.38 -7.45
CA GLY A 168 -1.10 4.88 -8.26
C GLY A 168 0.24 5.36 -7.73
N ILE A 169 0.37 6.67 -7.46
CA ILE A 169 1.59 7.26 -6.89
C ILE A 169 1.92 6.69 -5.51
N GLN A 170 0.92 6.53 -4.63
CA GLN A 170 1.13 5.92 -3.32
C GLN A 170 1.60 4.47 -3.43
N THR A 171 1.01 3.71 -4.35
CA THR A 171 1.38 2.30 -4.59
C THR A 171 2.82 2.22 -5.11
N ALA A 172 3.19 3.06 -6.06
CA ALA A 172 4.55 3.16 -6.60
C ALA A 172 5.57 3.53 -5.51
N LEU A 173 5.26 4.51 -4.66
CA LEU A 173 6.13 4.92 -3.54
C LEU A 173 6.35 3.80 -2.52
N VAL A 174 5.29 3.05 -2.18
CA VAL A 174 5.41 1.90 -1.27
C VAL A 174 6.27 0.81 -1.91
N ALA A 175 6.09 0.53 -3.20
CA ALA A 175 6.91 -0.43 -3.93
C ALA A 175 8.40 -0.03 -3.93
N GLN A 176 8.73 1.24 -4.20
CA GLN A 176 10.10 1.74 -4.10
C GLN A 176 10.71 1.53 -2.71
N GLN A 177 9.96 1.88 -1.65
CA GLN A 177 10.45 1.73 -0.29
C GLN A 177 10.74 0.26 0.03
N MET A 178 9.91 -0.66 -0.45
CA MET A 178 10.13 -2.10 -0.29
C MET A 178 11.36 -2.58 -1.09
N ALA A 179 11.49 -2.16 -2.35
CA ALA A 179 12.65 -2.50 -3.20
C ALA A 179 13.97 -1.99 -2.60
N ALA A 180 14.00 -0.73 -2.17
CA ALA A 180 15.16 -0.13 -1.51
C ALA A 180 15.55 -0.86 -0.21
N GLN A 181 14.55 -1.27 0.60
CA GLN A 181 14.80 -2.08 1.80
C GLN A 181 15.38 -3.46 1.46
N ALA A 182 14.88 -4.10 0.40
CA ALA A 182 15.38 -5.40 -0.06
C ALA A 182 16.84 -5.28 -0.52
N GLN A 183 17.18 -4.27 -1.32
CA GLN A 183 18.55 -3.99 -1.78
C GLN A 183 19.50 -3.77 -0.58
N LEU A 184 19.10 -2.97 0.42
CA LEU A 184 19.90 -2.77 1.63
C LEU A 184 20.12 -4.06 2.42
N SER A 185 19.10 -4.93 2.49
CA SER A 185 19.21 -6.23 3.16
C SER A 185 20.16 -7.19 2.43
N GLN A 186 20.15 -7.17 1.10
CA GLN A 186 21.06 -7.93 0.24
C GLN A 186 22.50 -7.42 0.41
N MET A 187 22.72 -6.10 0.41
CA MET A 187 24.04 -5.51 0.67
C MET A 187 24.58 -5.90 2.05
N ARG A 188 23.75 -5.88 3.10
CA ARG A 188 24.15 -6.34 4.44
C ARG A 188 24.51 -7.83 4.47
N ARG A 189 23.84 -8.66 3.67
CA ARG A 189 24.15 -10.10 3.55
C ARG A 189 25.40 -10.36 2.71
N ALA A 190 25.70 -9.50 1.75
CA ALA A 190 26.91 -9.53 0.92
C ALA A 190 28.16 -9.03 1.66
N LEU A 191 28.02 -8.26 2.74
CA LEU A 191 29.14 -7.88 3.61
C LEU A 191 29.57 -9.08 4.48
N PRO A 192 30.87 -9.46 4.48
CA PRO A 192 31.38 -10.58 5.28
C PRO A 192 31.07 -10.39 6.78
N PRO A 193 30.61 -11.44 7.48
CA PRO A 193 30.48 -11.38 8.93
C PRO A 193 31.89 -11.35 9.56
N GLY A 194 32.36 -10.15 9.90
CA GLY A 194 33.54 -9.96 10.75
C GLY A 194 34.61 -9.02 10.20
N SER A 195 34.39 -7.72 10.36
CA SER A 195 35.49 -6.77 10.56
C SER A 195 35.26 -5.97 11.85
N VAL A 196 34.99 -6.66 12.96
CA VAL A 196 35.50 -6.19 14.25
C VAL A 196 37.00 -6.48 14.21
N ALA A 197 37.79 -5.49 13.81
CA ALA A 197 39.24 -5.54 13.99
C ALA A 197 39.51 -5.53 15.51
N PHE A 198 39.46 -6.71 16.13
CA PHE A 198 40.19 -6.99 17.35
C PHE A 198 41.68 -6.92 16.99
N GLY A 199 42.25 -5.73 17.08
CA GLY A 199 43.68 -5.55 17.11
C GLY A 199 44.26 -6.27 18.34
N PRO A 200 45.34 -7.05 18.19
CA PRO A 200 45.91 -7.82 19.27
C PRO A 200 46.45 -6.92 20.37
N ALA A 201 46.27 -7.40 21.61
CA ALA A 201 46.82 -6.83 22.83
C ALA A 201 48.31 -6.45 22.68
N GLY A 202 48.61 -5.16 22.85
CA GLY A 202 49.95 -4.66 23.11
C GLY A 202 50.21 -4.60 24.62
N PRO A 203 51.39 -5.03 25.12
CA PRO A 203 51.66 -5.18 26.54
C PRO A 203 52.08 -3.85 27.20
N SER A 204 51.51 -3.60 28.38
CA SER A 204 52.06 -2.95 29.58
C SER A 204 53.27 -2.00 29.48
N GLY A 205 53.08 -0.76 29.94
CA GLY A 205 54.12 0.12 30.51
C GLY A 205 53.58 0.88 31.74
N PRO A 206 54.39 1.17 32.79
CA PRO A 206 53.90 1.33 34.17
C PRO A 206 53.78 2.78 34.71
N SER A 207 53.00 2.89 35.80
CA SER A 207 52.80 3.89 36.88
C SER A 207 53.65 5.19 36.90
N MET A 208 53.13 6.37 37.29
CA MET A 208 52.76 6.79 38.66
C MET A 208 52.12 8.22 38.70
N PRO A 209 51.57 8.69 39.86
CA PRO A 209 50.59 9.77 40.02
C PRO A 209 51.10 11.10 40.64
N GLY A 210 50.26 12.15 40.57
CA GLY A 210 50.37 13.49 41.20
C GLY A 210 50.04 14.58 40.15
N HIS A 211 49.21 15.60 40.34
CA HIS A 211 48.91 16.45 41.50
C HIS A 211 47.53 17.13 41.33
N GLN A 212 46.92 17.50 42.46
CA GLN A 212 45.78 18.42 42.66
C GLN A 212 46.07 19.82 42.06
N GLU A 213 45.08 20.52 41.50
CA GLU A 213 44.41 21.76 41.99
C GLU A 213 44.03 22.53 40.71
N ASP A 214 42.98 23.33 40.53
CA ASP A 214 41.78 23.68 41.26
C ASP A 214 40.88 24.49 40.28
N GLU A 215 39.59 24.64 40.62
CA GLU A 215 38.70 25.76 40.26
C GLU A 215 38.17 26.01 38.82
N SER A 216 36.83 25.85 38.76
CA SER A 216 35.84 26.86 38.32
C SER A 216 35.59 27.14 36.83
N GLY A 217 34.34 26.89 36.39
CA GLY A 217 33.74 27.66 35.30
C GLY A 217 32.75 26.93 34.38
N GLY A 218 31.43 27.10 34.63
CA GLY A 218 30.49 27.51 33.59
C GLY A 218 29.69 26.48 32.78
N GLU A 219 28.40 26.39 33.11
CA GLU A 219 27.25 26.33 32.19
C GLU A 219 27.04 25.14 31.23
N ARG A 220 26.17 24.21 31.63
CA ARG A 220 25.38 23.37 30.70
C ARG A 220 24.21 24.19 30.17
N ARG A 221 24.17 24.48 28.86
CA ARG A 221 23.01 25.09 28.20
C ARG A 221 22.08 24.02 27.63
N THR A 222 20.85 23.95 28.13
CA THR A 222 19.71 23.25 27.51
C THR A 222 18.88 24.26 26.69
N PRO A 223 18.51 24.00 25.43
CA PRO A 223 17.65 24.90 24.66
C PRO A 223 16.17 24.70 25.04
N GLY A 224 15.49 25.81 25.33
CA GLY A 224 14.08 25.87 25.70
C GLY A 224 13.11 25.79 24.52
N GLN A 225 11.96 25.21 24.84
CA GLN A 225 10.72 25.11 24.07
C GLN A 225 9.99 26.47 24.07
N TYR A 226 9.49 26.94 22.92
CA TYR A 226 8.53 28.05 22.88
C TYR A 226 7.17 27.57 22.36
N LEU A 227 6.13 28.06 23.04
CA LEU A 227 4.72 28.04 22.66
C LEU A 227 4.44 28.97 21.49
#